data_AF-A0A6A5QUD6-F1
#
_entry.id   AF-A0A6A5QUD6-F1
#
_cell.length_a   1.000
_cell.length_b   1.000
_cell.length_c   1.000
_cell.angle_alpha   90.00
_cell.angle_beta   90.00
_cell.angle_gamma   90.00
#
_symmetry.space_group_name_H-M   'P 1'
#
loop_
_entity.id
_entity.type
_entity.pdbx_description
1 polymer ?
#
loop_
_entity_poly.entity_id
_entity_poly.type
_entity_poly.pdbx_seq_one_letter_code
_entity_poly.pdbx_strand_id
1 'polypeptide(L)'
;MPCTRDIPAMLSVTAAAIDLGMDKYVAHMYRKCEAVLRNHFPAYAALDALASLATQHARLLYVVASQNLAVRMRANRIPDPEAFEAYLRTRNTVLGEHIRVAMERFQGYVRVNERMGEELVERVERAKKNQVAARIAGEEEWEEEEEEKRKRIEEKEVADQVFWMMKKAEEEYDEKSVQQKLELEEGDAGRKFTARDRAHWRKTRGTRLPAWAE
;
A
#
# COMPACT_ATOMS: atom_id res chain seq x y z
N MET A 1 1.43 -46.09 24.85
CA MET A 1 0.30 -45.62 24.03
C MET A 1 -0.77 -45.06 24.96
N PRO A 2 -1.21 -43.81 24.80
CA PRO A 2 -2.22 -43.25 25.69
C PRO A 2 -3.51 -44.07 25.50
N CYS A 3 -4.01 -44.65 26.58
CA CYS A 3 -5.28 -45.36 26.61
C CYS A 3 -6.33 -44.48 25.90
N THR A 4 -6.74 -44.88 24.70
CA THR A 4 -7.96 -44.39 24.06
C THR A 4 -9.10 -44.90 24.93
N ARG A 5 -9.33 -44.19 26.03
CA ARG A 5 -10.51 -44.37 26.87
C ARG A 5 -11.70 -44.41 25.94
N ASP A 6 -12.58 -45.37 26.18
CA ASP A 6 -13.78 -45.63 25.41
C ASP A 6 -14.57 -44.33 25.20
N ILE A 7 -14.42 -43.73 24.01
CA ILE A 7 -15.06 -42.46 23.64
C ILE A 7 -16.58 -42.58 23.77
N PRO A 8 -17.22 -43.65 23.26
CA PRO A 8 -18.62 -43.94 23.55
C PRO A 8 -18.98 -43.81 25.03
N ALA A 9 -18.26 -44.48 25.93
CA ALA A 9 -18.53 -44.39 27.37
C ALA A 9 -18.39 -42.96 27.91
N MET A 10 -17.36 -42.23 27.48
CA MET A 10 -17.16 -40.83 27.89
C MET A 10 -18.28 -39.91 27.39
N LEU A 11 -18.77 -40.10 26.16
CA LEU A 11 -19.88 -39.34 25.59
C LEU A 11 -21.21 -39.63 26.30
N SER A 12 -21.45 -40.89 26.67
CA SER A 12 -22.62 -41.27 27.46
C SER A 12 -22.59 -40.67 28.86
N VAL A 13 -21.43 -40.70 29.53
CA VAL A 13 -21.26 -40.07 30.85
C VAL A 13 -21.46 -38.55 30.77
N THR A 14 -20.92 -37.90 29.73
CA THR A 14 -21.09 -36.45 29.58
C THR A 14 -22.52 -36.09 29.22
N ALA A 15 -23.24 -36.89 28.42
CA ALA A 15 -24.65 -36.70 28.12
C ALA A 15 -25.51 -36.82 29.40
N ALA A 16 -25.33 -37.89 30.17
CA ALA A 16 -26.04 -38.08 31.43
C ALA A 16 -25.78 -36.95 32.44
N ALA A 17 -24.54 -36.45 32.51
CA ALA A 17 -24.20 -35.33 33.37
C ALA A 17 -24.82 -34.00 32.89
N ILE A 18 -24.96 -33.78 31.58
CA ILE A 18 -25.70 -32.63 31.03
C ILE A 18 -27.17 -32.70 31.46
N ASP A 19 -27.78 -33.88 31.33
CA ASP A 19 -29.19 -34.09 31.70
C ASP A 19 -29.44 -33.86 33.21
N LEU A 20 -28.44 -34.10 34.05
CA LEU A 20 -28.47 -33.84 35.50
C LEU A 20 -28.06 -32.41 35.88
N GLY A 21 -27.69 -31.54 34.93
CA GLY A 21 -27.19 -30.20 35.21
C GLY A 21 -25.80 -30.15 35.88
N MET A 22 -25.00 -31.19 35.68
CA MET A 22 -23.65 -31.37 36.23
C MET A 22 -22.54 -31.21 35.16
N ASP A 23 -22.83 -30.45 34.10
CA ASP A 23 -21.96 -30.19 32.95
C ASP A 23 -20.54 -29.72 33.34
N LYS A 24 -20.43 -28.88 34.37
CA LYS A 24 -19.15 -28.35 34.88
C LYS A 24 -18.20 -29.46 35.35
N TYR A 25 -18.71 -30.55 35.91
CA TYR A 25 -17.89 -31.65 36.42
C TYR A 25 -17.32 -32.53 35.30
N VAL A 26 -18.06 -32.66 34.20
CA VAL A 26 -17.66 -33.49 33.04
C VAL A 26 -16.96 -32.69 31.93
N ALA A 27 -16.82 -31.37 32.07
CA ALA A 27 -16.20 -30.51 31.06
C ALA A 27 -14.80 -30.97 30.62
N HIS A 28 -14.00 -31.50 31.55
CA HIS A 28 -12.67 -32.01 31.23
C HIS A 28 -12.70 -33.29 30.37
N MET A 29 -13.70 -34.16 30.55
CA MET A 29 -13.93 -35.34 29.72
C MET A 29 -14.39 -34.93 28.32
N TYR A 30 -15.34 -33.99 28.26
CA TYR A 30 -15.82 -33.43 27.00
C TYR A 30 -14.68 -32.84 26.16
N ARG A 31 -13.81 -32.02 26.76
CA ARG A 31 -12.64 -31.44 26.07
C ARG A 31 -11.65 -32.51 25.58
N LYS A 32 -11.49 -33.61 26.34
CA LYS A 32 -10.67 -34.75 25.88
C LYS A 32 -11.30 -35.44 24.67
N CYS A 33 -12.60 -35.70 24.69
CA CYS A 33 -13.31 -36.24 23.52
C CYS A 33 -13.17 -35.31 22.32
N GLU A 34 -13.38 -34.00 22.50
CA GLU A 34 -13.22 -32.99 21.44
C GLU A 34 -11.81 -33.02 20.84
N ALA A 35 -10.77 -33.03 21.68
CA ALA A 35 -9.38 -33.07 21.19
C ALA A 35 -9.07 -34.34 20.39
N VAL A 36 -9.53 -35.51 20.84
CA VAL A 36 -9.31 -36.77 20.12
C VAL A 36 -10.08 -36.78 18.80
N LEU A 37 -11.36 -36.42 18.84
CA LEU A 37 -12.24 -36.42 17.68
C LEU A 37 -11.93 -35.31 16.68
N ARG A 38 -11.15 -34.30 17.06
CA ARG A 38 -10.66 -33.26 16.14
C ARG A 38 -9.39 -33.68 15.40
N ASN A 39 -8.50 -34.40 16.07
CA ASN A 39 -7.15 -34.66 15.55
C ASN A 39 -7.02 -36.02 14.86
N HIS A 40 -7.75 -37.04 15.32
CA HIS A 40 -7.65 -38.41 14.83
C HIS A 40 -8.88 -38.83 14.04
N PHE A 41 -8.73 -39.85 13.18
CA PHE A 41 -9.88 -40.47 12.53
C PHE A 41 -10.62 -41.32 13.59
N PRO A 42 -11.86 -40.95 13.98
CA PRO A 42 -12.57 -41.68 15.03
C PRO A 42 -12.95 -43.08 14.56
N ALA A 43 -12.97 -44.04 15.48
CA ALA A 43 -13.55 -45.35 15.21
C ALA A 43 -15.06 -45.22 14.93
N TYR A 44 -15.62 -46.10 14.10
CA TYR A 44 -17.05 -46.07 13.75
C TYR A 44 -17.98 -46.12 14.96
N ALA A 45 -17.63 -46.87 16.00
CA ALA A 45 -18.40 -46.91 17.24
C ALA A 45 -18.49 -45.53 17.94
N ALA A 46 -17.42 -44.72 17.87
CA ALA A 46 -17.42 -43.37 18.41
C ALA A 46 -18.27 -42.42 17.57
N LEU A 47 -18.29 -42.60 16.23
CA LEU A 47 -19.16 -41.84 15.33
C LEU A 47 -20.64 -42.18 15.55
N ASP A 48 -20.95 -43.46 15.76
CA ASP A 48 -22.31 -43.91 16.09
C ASP A 48 -22.78 -43.32 17.42
N ALA A 49 -21.96 -43.39 18.47
CA ALA A 49 -22.27 -42.82 19.78
C ALA A 49 -22.46 -41.30 19.72
N LEU A 50 -21.67 -40.61 18.88
CA LEU A 50 -21.81 -39.18 18.68
C LEU A 50 -23.12 -38.83 17.95
N ALA A 51 -23.49 -39.62 16.95
CA ALA A 51 -24.73 -39.40 16.20
C ALA A 51 -25.98 -39.73 17.02
N SER A 52 -25.94 -40.76 17.86
CA SER A 52 -27.05 -41.08 18.76
C SER A 52 -27.25 -40.01 19.84
N LEU A 53 -26.17 -39.32 20.25
CA LEU A 53 -26.18 -38.23 21.23
C LEU A 53 -26.07 -36.84 20.57
N ALA A 54 -26.52 -36.71 19.33
CA ALA A 54 -26.41 -35.48 18.55
C ALA A 54 -27.08 -34.27 19.21
N THR A 55 -28.17 -34.49 19.96
CA THR A 55 -28.91 -33.41 20.62
C THR A 55 -28.13 -32.85 21.81
N GLN A 56 -27.54 -33.71 22.65
CA GLN A 56 -26.72 -33.27 23.79
C GLN A 56 -25.36 -32.72 23.36
N HIS A 57 -24.79 -33.28 22.28
CA HIS A 57 -23.43 -32.97 21.82
C HIS A 57 -23.39 -32.30 20.45
N ALA A 58 -24.37 -31.44 20.12
CA ALA A 58 -24.50 -30.80 18.81
C ALA A 58 -23.22 -30.07 18.35
N ARG A 59 -22.54 -29.37 19.27
CA ARG A 59 -21.26 -28.71 18.98
C ARG A 59 -20.18 -29.71 18.60
N LEU A 60 -20.10 -30.85 19.28
CA LEU A 60 -19.10 -31.86 19.02
C LEU A 60 -19.33 -32.51 17.66
N LEU A 61 -20.59 -32.82 17.34
CA LEU A 61 -20.99 -33.33 16.03
C LEU A 61 -20.59 -32.35 14.91
N TYR A 62 -20.86 -31.05 15.11
CA TYR A 62 -20.43 -30.02 14.17
C TYR A 62 -18.91 -29.99 13.98
N VAL A 63 -18.12 -30.00 15.07
CA VAL A 63 -16.65 -29.99 14.99
C VAL A 63 -16.14 -31.22 14.25
N VAL A 64 -16.66 -32.41 14.55
CA VAL A 64 -16.24 -33.66 13.90
C VAL A 64 -16.60 -33.67 12.42
N ALA A 65 -17.83 -33.31 12.08
CA ALA A 65 -18.29 -33.28 10.70
C ALA A 65 -17.53 -32.22 9.87
N SER A 66 -17.44 -30.98 10.37
CA SER A 66 -16.94 -29.85 9.59
C SER A 66 -15.42 -29.66 9.65
N GLN A 67 -14.79 -29.85 10.82
CA GLN A 67 -13.38 -29.53 11.02
C GLN A 67 -12.46 -30.74 10.88
N ASN A 68 -12.98 -31.97 10.94
CA ASN A 68 -12.19 -33.17 10.79
C ASN A 68 -12.59 -33.98 9.55
N LEU A 69 -13.80 -34.57 9.53
CA LEU A 69 -14.20 -35.52 8.50
C LEU A 69 -14.33 -34.86 7.12
N ALA A 70 -15.02 -33.72 7.00
CA ALA A 70 -15.11 -33.00 5.73
C ALA A 70 -13.73 -32.55 5.22
N VAL A 71 -12.83 -32.12 6.11
CA VAL A 71 -11.45 -31.76 5.75
C VAL A 71 -10.71 -32.97 5.19
N ARG A 72 -10.83 -34.14 5.84
CA ARG A 72 -10.18 -35.39 5.40
C ARG A 72 -10.78 -35.94 4.11
N MET A 73 -12.10 -35.84 3.91
CA MET A 73 -12.76 -36.20 2.65
C MET A 73 -12.18 -35.40 1.50
N ARG A 74 -12.10 -34.07 1.64
CA ARG A 74 -11.52 -33.19 0.60
C ARG A 74 -10.05 -33.49 0.32
N ALA A 75 -9.30 -33.88 1.35
CA ALA A 75 -7.88 -34.20 1.23
C ALA A 75 -7.62 -35.66 0.80
N ASN A 76 -8.65 -36.47 0.54
CA ASN A 76 -8.55 -37.91 0.26
C ASN A 76 -7.73 -38.67 1.32
N ARG A 77 -7.87 -38.30 2.61
CA ARG A 77 -7.16 -38.91 3.74
C ARG A 77 -8.01 -39.89 4.56
N ILE A 78 -9.09 -40.37 3.97
CA ILE A 78 -9.92 -41.41 4.58
C ILE A 78 -9.33 -42.76 4.17
N PRO A 79 -9.08 -43.68 5.13
CA PRO A 79 -8.50 -44.98 4.82
C PRO A 79 -9.27 -45.76 3.75
N ASP A 80 -10.61 -45.77 3.82
CA ASP A 80 -11.50 -46.47 2.89
C ASP A 80 -12.70 -45.57 2.49
N PRO A 81 -12.61 -44.78 1.41
CA PRO A 81 -13.63 -43.80 1.07
C PRO A 81 -14.98 -44.45 0.71
N GLU A 82 -14.97 -45.57 -0.02
CA GLU A 82 -16.20 -46.27 -0.44
C GLU A 82 -16.95 -46.86 0.76
N ALA A 83 -16.22 -47.52 1.67
CA ALA A 83 -16.80 -48.08 2.89
C ALA A 83 -17.34 -46.97 3.81
N PHE A 84 -16.63 -45.84 3.88
CA PHE A 84 -17.06 -44.67 4.63
C PHE A 84 -18.34 -44.04 4.06
N GLU A 85 -18.44 -43.91 2.74
CA GLU A 85 -19.66 -43.44 2.08
C GLU A 85 -20.85 -44.38 2.32
N ALA A 86 -20.63 -45.69 2.19
CA ALA A 86 -21.65 -46.69 2.50
C ALA A 86 -22.12 -46.58 3.96
N TYR A 87 -21.19 -46.38 4.91
CA TYR A 87 -21.50 -46.16 6.32
C TYR A 87 -22.35 -44.89 6.54
N LEU A 88 -22.00 -43.76 5.91
CA LEU A 88 -22.78 -42.53 6.04
C LEU A 88 -24.19 -42.66 5.45
N ARG A 89 -24.36 -43.39 4.35
CA ARG A 89 -25.68 -43.60 3.72
C ARG A 89 -26.56 -44.57 4.49
N THR A 90 -26.00 -45.64 5.04
CA THR A 90 -26.77 -46.75 5.64
C THR A 90 -26.98 -46.62 7.13
N ARG A 91 -25.96 -46.16 7.87
CA ARG A 91 -25.93 -46.23 9.34
C ARG A 91 -26.00 -44.85 10.00
N ASN A 92 -25.41 -43.83 9.39
CA ASN A 92 -25.26 -42.52 10.02
C ASN A 92 -25.60 -41.35 9.08
N THR A 93 -26.88 -41.25 8.74
CA THR A 93 -27.41 -40.23 7.83
C THR A 93 -27.29 -38.81 8.38
N VAL A 94 -27.44 -38.65 9.70
CA VAL A 94 -27.29 -37.36 10.40
C VAL A 94 -25.88 -36.81 10.20
N LEU A 95 -24.86 -37.63 10.45
CA LEU A 95 -23.47 -37.24 10.23
C LEU A 95 -23.20 -36.95 8.75
N GLY A 96 -23.75 -37.76 7.85
CA GLY A 96 -23.65 -37.55 6.40
C GLY A 96 -24.17 -36.19 5.97
N GLU A 97 -25.32 -35.78 6.49
CA GLU A 97 -25.92 -34.47 6.19
C GLU A 97 -25.06 -33.31 6.71
N HIS A 98 -24.55 -33.41 7.94
CA HIS A 98 -23.64 -32.39 8.48
C HIS A 98 -22.35 -32.26 7.67
N ILE A 99 -21.80 -33.37 7.19
CA ILE A 99 -20.63 -33.37 6.31
C ILE A 99 -20.98 -32.70 4.97
N ARG A 100 -22.12 -33.04 4.37
CA ARG A 100 -22.59 -32.43 3.12
C ARG A 100 -22.72 -30.91 3.25
N VAL A 101 -23.41 -30.42 4.28
CA VAL A 101 -23.53 -28.98 4.56
C VAL A 101 -22.17 -28.32 4.77
N ALA A 102 -21.24 -28.99 5.45
CA ALA A 102 -19.88 -28.46 5.64
C ALA A 102 -19.09 -28.38 4.32
N MET A 103 -19.28 -29.33 3.40
CA MET A 103 -18.67 -29.31 2.07
C MET A 103 -19.25 -28.18 1.21
N GLU A 104 -20.57 -28.00 1.21
CA GLU A 104 -21.26 -26.91 0.50
C GLU A 104 -20.81 -25.53 0.99
N ARG A 105 -20.73 -25.34 2.31
CA ARG A 105 -20.22 -24.10 2.91
C ARG A 105 -18.78 -23.81 2.50
N PHE A 106 -17.95 -24.83 2.43
CA PHE A 106 -16.57 -24.67 1.99
C PHE A 106 -16.48 -24.31 0.51
N GLN A 107 -17.28 -24.93 -0.35
CA GLN A 107 -17.34 -24.54 -1.77
C GLN A 107 -17.78 -23.06 -1.93
N GLY A 108 -18.76 -22.63 -1.13
CA GLY A 108 -19.14 -21.21 -1.07
C GLY A 108 -18.00 -20.30 -0.64
N TYR A 109 -17.26 -20.69 0.41
CA TYR A 109 -16.08 -19.97 0.87
C TYR A 109 -14.99 -19.88 -0.19
N VAL A 110 -14.68 -20.97 -0.90
CA VAL A 110 -13.69 -21.00 -1.97
C VAL A 110 -14.05 -20.02 -3.08
N ARG A 111 -15.30 -20.02 -3.55
CA ARG A 111 -15.77 -19.07 -4.59
C ARG A 111 -15.64 -17.60 -4.16
N VAL A 112 -15.98 -17.29 -2.91
CA VAL A 112 -15.83 -15.92 -2.37
C VAL A 112 -14.36 -15.54 -2.28
N ASN A 113 -13.51 -16.46 -1.84
CA ASN A 113 -12.08 -16.22 -1.69
C ASN A 113 -11.38 -16.05 -3.05
N GLU A 114 -11.78 -16.81 -4.06
CA GLU A 114 -11.33 -16.65 -5.45
C GLU A 114 -11.68 -15.27 -5.99
N ARG A 115 -12.95 -14.84 -5.84
CA ARG A 115 -13.40 -13.49 -6.23
C ARG A 115 -12.62 -12.38 -5.53
N MET A 116 -12.43 -12.49 -4.21
CA MET A 116 -11.64 -11.53 -3.45
C MET A 116 -10.17 -11.51 -3.90
N GLY A 117 -9.61 -12.66 -4.28
CA GLY A 117 -8.27 -12.77 -4.85
C GLY A 117 -8.14 -12.03 -6.17
N GLU A 118 -9.11 -12.22 -7.08
CA GLU A 118 -9.18 -11.51 -8.36
C GLU A 118 -9.30 -9.99 -8.17
N GLU A 119 -10.21 -9.54 -7.29
CA GLU A 119 -10.39 -8.13 -6.96
C GLU A 119 -9.11 -7.50 -6.37
N LEU A 120 -8.38 -8.25 -5.52
CA LEU A 120 -7.12 -7.77 -4.94
C LEU A 120 -6.04 -7.62 -6.02
N VAL A 121 -5.91 -8.61 -6.91
CA VAL A 121 -4.97 -8.56 -8.03
C VAL A 121 -5.28 -7.36 -8.92
N GLU A 122 -6.55 -7.16 -9.27
CA GLU A 122 -6.98 -6.04 -10.10
C GLU A 122 -6.69 -4.68 -9.44
N ARG A 123 -6.92 -4.56 -8.13
CA ARG A 123 -6.58 -3.35 -7.36
C ARG A 123 -5.07 -3.07 -7.38
N VAL A 124 -4.25 -4.10 -7.21
CA VAL A 124 -2.78 -3.95 -7.28
C VAL A 124 -2.34 -3.54 -8.67
N GLU A 125 -2.92 -4.13 -9.73
CA GLU A 125 -2.62 -3.74 -11.11
C GLU A 125 -3.03 -2.31 -11.42
N ARG A 126 -4.22 -1.87 -10.97
CA ARG A 126 -4.67 -0.48 -11.09
C ARG A 126 -3.74 0.47 -10.34
N ALA A 127 -3.34 0.13 -9.12
CA ALA A 127 -2.40 0.94 -8.34
C ALA A 127 -1.03 1.09 -9.05
N LYS A 128 -0.49 -0.01 -9.61
CA LYS A 128 0.75 0.03 -10.40
C LYS A 128 0.62 0.90 -11.66
N LYS A 129 -0.48 0.77 -12.41
CA LYS A 129 -0.75 1.60 -13.59
C LYS A 129 -0.81 3.08 -13.23
N ASN A 130 -1.52 3.43 -12.16
CA ASN A 130 -1.63 4.80 -11.69
C ASN A 130 -0.28 5.36 -11.21
N GLN A 131 0.54 4.54 -10.55
CA GLN A 131 1.88 4.95 -10.12
C GLN A 131 2.80 5.26 -11.31
N VAL A 132 2.74 4.45 -12.37
CA VAL A 132 3.51 4.70 -13.60
C VAL A 132 3.01 5.97 -14.28
N ALA A 133 1.68 6.14 -14.41
CA ALA A 133 1.10 7.34 -15.01
C ALA A 133 1.49 8.62 -14.24
N ALA A 134 1.46 8.59 -12.90
CA ALA A 134 1.88 9.71 -12.07
C ALA A 134 3.36 10.03 -12.21
N ARG A 135 4.21 9.01 -12.40
CA ARG A 135 5.64 9.23 -12.62
C ARG A 135 5.91 9.87 -13.99
N ILE A 136 5.23 9.42 -15.04
CA ILE A 136 5.36 10.01 -16.39
C ILE A 136 4.91 11.47 -16.35
N ALA A 137 3.74 11.75 -15.74
CA ALA A 137 3.24 13.12 -15.62
C ALA A 137 4.21 14.03 -14.84
N GLY A 138 4.81 13.52 -13.75
CA GLY A 138 5.82 14.28 -13.00
C GLY A 138 7.14 14.49 -13.74
N GLU A 139 7.54 13.55 -14.62
CA GLU A 139 8.70 13.73 -15.50
C GLU A 139 8.42 14.80 -16.58
N GLU A 140 7.23 14.79 -17.19
CA GLU A 140 6.80 15.82 -18.17
C GLU A 140 6.73 17.22 -17.54
N GLU A 141 6.12 17.37 -16.35
CA GLU A 141 6.07 18.65 -15.63
C GLU A 141 7.48 19.18 -15.29
N TRP A 142 8.40 18.29 -14.93
CA TRP A 142 9.78 18.66 -14.62
C TRP A 142 10.56 19.13 -15.86
N GLU A 143 10.36 18.46 -17.00
CA GLU A 143 10.95 18.87 -18.27
C GLU A 143 10.42 20.25 -18.73
N GLU A 144 9.11 20.50 -18.60
CA GLU A 144 8.52 21.81 -18.91
C GLU A 144 9.09 22.92 -18.02
N GLU A 145 9.22 22.67 -16.71
CA GLU A 145 9.85 23.61 -15.79
C GLU A 145 11.33 23.88 -16.12
N GLU A 146 12.09 22.85 -16.49
CA GLU A 146 13.49 23.02 -16.89
C GLU A 146 13.62 23.85 -18.16
N GLU A 147 12.78 23.61 -19.17
CA GLU A 147 12.75 24.41 -20.39
C GLU A 147 12.40 25.87 -20.12
N GLU A 148 11.40 26.12 -19.27
CA GLU A 148 11.00 27.49 -18.92
C GLU A 148 12.13 28.20 -18.15
N LYS A 149 12.79 27.51 -17.22
CA LYS A 149 13.96 28.05 -16.50
C LYS A 149 15.09 28.38 -17.46
N ARG A 150 15.38 27.52 -18.45
CA ARG A 150 16.39 27.79 -19.49
C ARG A 150 16.06 29.03 -20.31
N LYS A 151 14.82 29.14 -20.81
CA LYS A 151 14.35 30.32 -21.56
C LYS A 151 14.50 31.61 -20.74
N ARG A 152 14.13 31.59 -19.46
CA ARG A 152 14.28 32.75 -18.56
C ARG A 152 15.74 33.14 -18.30
N ILE A 153 16.65 32.17 -18.26
CA ILE A 153 18.08 32.45 -18.12
C ILE A 153 18.60 33.09 -19.41
N GLU A 154 18.29 32.52 -20.57
CA GLU A 154 18.69 33.07 -21.87
C GLU A 154 18.15 34.50 -22.08
N GLU A 155 16.88 34.75 -21.76
CA GLU A 155 16.29 36.10 -21.83
C GLU A 155 17.02 37.11 -20.92
N LYS A 156 17.40 36.69 -19.72
CA LYS A 156 18.17 37.54 -18.79
C LYS A 156 19.58 37.81 -19.31
N GLU A 157 20.26 36.80 -19.85
CA GLU A 157 21.60 36.98 -20.42
C GLU A 157 21.58 37.94 -21.61
N VAL A 158 20.57 37.84 -22.48
CA VAL A 158 20.39 38.78 -23.59
C VAL A 158 20.10 40.20 -23.07
N ALA A 159 19.20 40.34 -22.10
CA ALA A 159 18.89 41.64 -21.50
C ALA A 159 20.11 42.27 -20.82
N ASP A 160 20.90 41.49 -20.09
CA ASP A 160 22.13 41.94 -19.44
C ASP A 160 23.17 42.36 -20.49
N GLN A 161 23.35 41.59 -21.57
CA GLN A 161 24.25 41.98 -22.67
C GLN A 161 23.85 43.31 -23.30
N VAL A 162 22.55 43.49 -23.60
CA VAL A 162 22.02 44.75 -24.14
C VAL A 162 22.25 45.90 -23.17
N PHE A 163 21.96 45.70 -21.88
CA PHE A 163 22.20 46.70 -20.83
C PHE A 163 23.67 47.13 -20.76
N TRP A 164 24.60 46.17 -20.75
CA TRP A 164 26.04 46.47 -20.71
C TRP A 164 26.55 47.14 -21.99
N MET A 165 26.02 46.77 -23.16
CA MET A 165 26.34 47.43 -24.42
C MET A 165 25.87 48.89 -24.43
N MET A 166 24.62 49.15 -24.02
CA MET A 166 24.08 50.51 -23.93
C MET A 166 24.88 51.34 -22.93
N LYS A 167 25.21 50.79 -21.76
CA LYS A 167 25.99 51.46 -20.73
C LYS A 167 27.41 51.80 -21.21
N LYS A 168 28.07 50.89 -21.93
CA LYS A 168 29.39 51.17 -22.54
C LYS A 168 29.31 52.28 -23.58
N ALA A 169 28.31 52.23 -24.47
CA ALA A 169 28.12 53.26 -25.48
C ALA A 169 27.86 54.64 -24.84
N GLU A 170 27.12 54.66 -23.73
CA GLU A 170 26.85 55.86 -22.95
C GLU A 170 28.13 56.42 -22.28
N GLU A 171 28.92 55.55 -21.65
CA GLU A 171 30.20 55.93 -21.05
C GLU A 171 31.22 56.42 -22.10
N GLU A 172 31.26 55.81 -23.30
CA GLU A 172 32.09 56.27 -24.42
C GLU A 172 31.64 57.63 -24.96
N TYR A 173 30.34 57.89 -25.03
CA TYR A 173 29.81 59.19 -25.45
C TYR A 173 30.18 60.28 -24.43
N ASP A 174 29.98 60.01 -23.14
CA ASP A 174 30.31 60.94 -22.06
C ASP A 174 31.84 61.19 -22.00
N GLU A 175 32.65 60.17 -22.24
CA GLU A 175 34.11 60.29 -22.31
C GLU A 175 34.55 61.14 -23.51
N LYS A 176 33.98 60.93 -24.69
CA LYS A 176 34.27 61.75 -25.89
C LYS A 176 33.84 63.22 -25.68
N SER A 177 32.68 63.46 -25.06
CA SER A 177 32.22 64.81 -24.69
C SER A 177 33.21 65.50 -23.74
N VAL A 178 33.68 64.80 -22.71
CA VAL A 178 34.67 65.32 -21.77
C VAL A 178 36.01 65.62 -22.46
N GLN A 179 36.52 64.70 -23.29
CA GLN A 179 37.77 64.88 -24.01
C GLN A 179 37.72 66.06 -24.97
N GLN A 180 36.67 66.18 -25.78
CA GLN A 180 36.48 67.32 -26.69
C GLN A 180 36.48 68.65 -25.94
N LYS A 181 35.88 68.70 -24.74
CA LYS A 181 35.86 69.92 -23.92
C LYS A 181 37.20 70.23 -23.25
N LEU A 182 38.02 69.23 -22.97
CA LEU A 182 39.39 69.46 -22.47
C LEU A 182 40.29 70.09 -23.54
N GLU A 183 40.08 69.74 -24.82
CA GLU A 183 40.88 70.19 -25.97
C GLU A 183 40.55 71.63 -26.42
N LEU A 184 39.40 72.18 -26.03
CA LEU A 184 39.02 73.56 -26.36
C LEU A 184 39.88 74.61 -25.61
N GLU A 185 40.13 75.74 -26.25
CA GLU A 185 40.94 76.83 -25.71
C GLU A 185 40.19 77.65 -24.63
N GLU A 186 40.96 78.40 -23.84
CA GLU A 186 40.44 79.20 -22.73
C GLU A 186 39.64 80.41 -23.23
N GLY A 187 38.31 80.30 -23.21
CA GLY A 187 37.38 81.35 -23.65
C GLY A 187 36.18 80.85 -24.45
N ASP A 188 36.24 79.62 -24.97
CA ASP A 188 35.16 79.07 -25.79
C ASP A 188 33.93 78.69 -24.96
N ALA A 189 32.76 79.19 -25.36
CA ALA A 189 31.50 78.94 -24.67
C ALA A 189 31.14 77.44 -24.57
N GLY A 190 31.68 76.60 -25.47
CA GLY A 190 31.51 75.15 -25.49
C GLY A 190 32.33 74.38 -24.45
N ARG A 191 33.31 75.04 -23.80
CA ARG A 191 34.25 74.41 -22.87
C ARG A 191 33.63 74.04 -21.52
N LYS A 192 32.46 74.60 -21.16
CA LYS A 192 31.82 74.32 -19.86
C LYS A 192 31.27 72.89 -19.79
N PHE A 193 31.62 72.17 -18.72
CA PHE A 193 31.08 70.83 -18.46
C PHE A 193 29.60 70.91 -18.11
N THR A 194 28.78 70.05 -18.73
CA THR A 194 27.39 69.86 -18.34
C THR A 194 27.32 69.15 -16.98
N ALA A 195 26.14 69.12 -16.35
CA ALA A 195 25.94 68.35 -15.11
C ALA A 195 26.30 66.86 -15.29
N ARG A 196 26.04 66.32 -16.49
CA ARG A 196 26.36 64.95 -16.90
C ARG A 196 27.86 64.72 -17.05
N ASP A 197 28.56 65.62 -17.74
CA ASP A 197 30.03 65.55 -17.87
C ASP A 197 30.74 65.64 -16.50
N ARG A 198 30.24 66.50 -15.60
CA ARG A 198 30.79 66.62 -14.23
C ARG A 198 30.59 65.34 -13.41
N ALA A 199 29.44 64.67 -13.58
CA ALA A 199 29.18 63.39 -12.92
C ALA A 199 30.12 62.29 -13.45
N HIS A 200 30.32 62.21 -14.77
CA HIS A 200 31.27 61.27 -15.38
C HIS A 200 32.71 61.55 -14.92
N TRP A 201 33.13 62.82 -14.92
CA TRP A 201 34.44 63.23 -14.40
C TRP A 201 34.68 62.78 -12.96
N ARG A 202 33.69 63.00 -12.08
CA ARG A 202 33.78 62.57 -10.68
C ARG A 202 33.93 61.06 -10.54
N LYS A 203 33.27 60.30 -11.41
CA LYS A 203 33.30 58.83 -11.43
C LYS A 203 34.64 58.29 -11.93
N THR A 204 35.24 58.89 -12.96
CA THR A 204 36.44 58.34 -13.63
C THR A 204 37.76 58.99 -13.19
N ARG A 205 37.75 60.27 -12.79
CA ARG A 205 38.95 61.10 -12.57
C ARG A 205 38.99 61.79 -11.20
N GLY A 206 37.96 61.63 -10.36
CA GLY A 206 37.91 62.12 -8.97
C GLY A 206 37.17 63.45 -8.77
N THR A 207 37.13 63.94 -7.52
CA THR A 207 36.19 65.01 -7.11
C THR A 207 36.59 66.44 -7.50
N ARG A 208 37.86 66.68 -7.87
CA ARG A 208 38.35 68.01 -8.26
C ARG A 208 38.23 68.19 -9.78
N LEU A 209 37.47 69.21 -10.19
CA LEU A 209 37.41 69.65 -11.58
C LEU A 209 38.66 70.48 -11.92
N PRO A 210 39.05 70.59 -13.20
CA PRO A 210 40.04 71.56 -13.62
C PRO A 210 39.60 72.98 -13.21
N ALA A 211 40.54 73.85 -12.82
CA ALA A 211 40.25 75.17 -12.26
C ALA A 211 39.43 76.10 -13.17
N TRP A 212 39.43 75.85 -14.49
CA TRP A 212 38.63 76.57 -15.48
C TRP A 212 37.20 76.04 -15.65
N ALA A 213 36.88 74.90 -15.03
CA ALA A 213 35.64 74.14 -15.24
C ALA A 213 34.68 74.18 -14.04
N GLU A 214 34.97 74.98 -13.02
CA GLU A 214 34.10 75.25 -11.87
C GLU A 214 32.87 76.12 -12.25
#